data_AF-A0A6J1C1V8-F1
#
_entry.id   AF-A0A6J1C1V8-F1
#
_cell.length_a   1.000
_cell.length_b   1.000
_cell.length_c   1.000
_cell.angle_alpha   90.00
_cell.angle_beta   90.00
_cell.angle_gamma   90.00
#
_symmetry.space_group_name_H-M   'P 1'
#
loop_
_entity.id
_entity.type
_entity.pdbx_description
1 polymer ?
#
loop_
_entity_poly.entity_id
_entity_poly.type
_entity_poly.pdbx_seq_one_letter_code
_entity_poly.pdbx_strand_id
1 'polypeptide(L)'
;MITVPMCFSILRVPKFGVHTLANFWRTNFHPLNRNYGHSSWYDQLCFRIYNLEGGQNKRWTRKSITTKAGRKVKNNPSSKPSDIRNEILEGSVSTSCTVSINKTEKSETQKLQYCDIQQTFTKKKELTRPVTVIAFDIETTGFSRKKDRIVEIAFQDLSGGENSTFQTLINPECYIPNSLVHGITSRMVSRPDVPRMKDLIPILLQFVLSRQKPDGYILLVAHNARTFDVPFLLNEFSRCSFDIPQDWLFLDNMILARQLMISSDSKLSKISLQALREYYSIPLVGSAHRAMSDVMSLSLILQRLTFDLKLEIPDLIERSFTASDLIKKNKD
;
A
#
# COMPACT_ATOMS: atom_id res chain seq x y z
N MET A 1 -68.96 -8.38 1.27
CA MET A 1 -68.77 -7.69 -0.02
C MET A 1 -67.47 -6.88 0.08
N ILE A 2 -66.53 -6.86 -0.86
CA ILE A 2 -66.30 -7.64 -2.11
C ILE A 2 -64.79 -7.89 -2.24
N THR A 3 -64.42 -8.94 -2.98
CA THR A 3 -63.06 -9.46 -3.22
C THR A 3 -62.32 -8.82 -4.41
N VAL A 4 -60.97 -8.69 -4.30
CA VAL A 4 -59.96 -8.99 -5.37
C VAL A 4 -59.86 -7.99 -6.55
N PRO A 5 -58.71 -7.83 -7.26
CA PRO A 5 -57.32 -7.59 -6.85
C PRO A 5 -56.65 -6.42 -7.66
N MET A 6 -55.33 -6.23 -7.58
CA MET A 6 -54.52 -5.89 -8.77
C MET A 6 -53.10 -6.47 -8.69
N CYS A 7 -52.63 -6.99 -9.82
CA CYS A 7 -51.31 -7.62 -10.00
C CYS A 7 -50.38 -6.74 -10.85
N PHE A 8 -49.14 -7.22 -11.02
CA PHE A 8 -48.09 -6.74 -11.94
C PHE A 8 -47.31 -5.48 -11.46
N SER A 9 -45.97 -5.38 -11.59
CA SER A 9 -45.03 -6.28 -12.29
C SER A 9 -43.62 -6.31 -11.69
N ILE A 10 -42.93 -7.42 -11.95
CA ILE A 10 -41.50 -7.66 -11.70
C ILE A 10 -40.65 -6.84 -12.71
N LEU A 11 -39.50 -6.26 -12.31
CA LEU A 11 -38.24 -6.20 -13.11
C LEU A 11 -37.05 -5.44 -12.42
N ARG A 12 -36.04 -6.22 -12.00
CA ARG A 12 -34.56 -6.04 -12.09
C ARG A 12 -33.86 -4.70 -11.70
N VAL A 13 -33.13 -4.72 -10.56
CA VAL A 13 -31.62 -4.72 -10.38
C VAL A 13 -30.77 -3.76 -11.28
N PRO A 14 -29.70 -3.06 -10.80
CA PRO A 14 -28.75 -3.35 -9.68
C PRO A 14 -28.66 -2.24 -8.58
N LYS A 15 -28.08 -2.40 -7.37
CA LYS A 15 -26.97 -3.22 -6.83
C LYS A 15 -25.56 -2.91 -7.36
N PHE A 16 -24.97 -1.80 -6.90
CA PHE A 16 -23.51 -1.62 -6.82
C PHE A 16 -23.05 -1.79 -5.37
N GLY A 17 -22.70 -3.01 -5.00
CA GLY A 17 -21.95 -3.29 -3.78
C GLY A 17 -20.48 -3.55 -4.14
N VAL A 18 -19.56 -2.76 -3.60
CA VAL A 18 -18.12 -3.01 -3.75
C VAL A 18 -17.71 -4.09 -2.75
N HIS A 19 -17.97 -5.35 -3.10
CA HIS A 19 -17.29 -6.47 -2.47
C HIS A 19 -15.85 -6.59 -3.02
N THR A 20 -15.04 -7.44 -2.37
CA THR A 20 -13.68 -7.85 -2.74
C THR A 20 -12.56 -6.81 -2.65
N LEU A 21 -12.13 -6.52 -1.41
CA LEU A 21 -10.72 -6.27 -1.08
C LEU A 21 -10.09 -7.44 -0.29
N ALA A 22 -10.82 -7.99 0.69
CA ALA A 22 -10.34 -9.05 1.57
C ALA A 22 -9.89 -10.36 0.87
N ASN A 23 -10.38 -10.66 -0.34
CA ASN A 23 -10.10 -11.95 -0.98
C ASN A 23 -8.69 -12.05 -1.57
N PHE A 24 -8.08 -10.98 -2.09
CA PHE A 24 -6.76 -11.09 -2.74
C PHE A 24 -5.65 -11.36 -1.72
N TRP A 25 -5.70 -10.70 -0.56
CA TRP A 25 -4.87 -11.02 0.62
C TRP A 25 -5.17 -12.41 1.22
N ARG A 26 -6.19 -13.12 0.73
CA ARG A 26 -6.51 -14.51 1.10
C ARG A 26 -6.13 -15.53 0.04
N THR A 27 -6.11 -15.17 -1.26
CA THR A 27 -5.99 -16.14 -2.37
C THR A 27 -4.61 -16.25 -3.01
N ASN A 28 -3.66 -15.37 -2.69
CA ASN A 28 -2.24 -15.59 -3.03
C ASN A 28 -1.50 -16.48 -1.99
N PHE A 29 -2.26 -17.17 -1.13
CA PHE A 29 -1.74 -18.07 -0.12
C PHE A 29 -2.32 -19.46 -0.35
N HIS A 30 -1.46 -20.49 -0.36
CA HIS A 30 -1.88 -21.86 -0.60
C HIS A 30 -2.89 -22.34 0.46
N PRO A 31 -4.06 -22.88 0.08
CA PRO A 31 -5.02 -23.39 1.04
C PRO A 31 -4.62 -24.79 1.52
N LEU A 32 -4.18 -24.91 2.77
CA LEU A 32 -4.25 -26.19 3.47
C LEU A 32 -5.69 -26.43 3.92
N ASN A 33 -6.34 -27.35 3.20
CA ASN A 33 -7.73 -27.75 3.41
C ASN A 33 -7.97 -28.28 4.83
N ARG A 34 -8.99 -27.75 5.52
CA ARG A 34 -9.74 -28.49 6.56
C ARG A 34 -11.16 -27.97 6.70
N ASN A 35 -12.11 -28.87 6.44
CA ASN A 35 -13.52 -28.71 6.81
C ASN A 35 -13.64 -28.51 8.33
N TYR A 36 -14.53 -27.63 8.77
CA TYR A 36 -15.71 -27.97 9.57
C TYR A 36 -16.63 -26.74 9.63
N GLY A 37 -17.92 -26.92 9.44
CA GLY A 37 -18.90 -25.83 9.51
C GLY A 37 -19.47 -25.67 10.90
N HIS A 38 -19.93 -24.47 11.24
CA HIS A 38 -21.32 -24.25 11.65
C HIS A 38 -21.67 -22.75 11.61
N SER A 39 -22.94 -22.45 11.36
CA SER A 39 -23.50 -21.11 11.24
C SER A 39 -24.00 -20.55 12.57
N SER A 40 -23.86 -19.24 12.80
CA SER A 40 -24.82 -18.47 13.62
C SER A 40 -24.91 -17.03 13.12
N TRP A 41 -26.13 -16.53 12.94
CA TRP A 41 -26.44 -15.09 12.89
C TRP A 41 -26.18 -14.44 14.25
N TYR A 42 -25.98 -13.11 14.26
CA TYR A 42 -26.74 -12.17 15.10
C TYR A 42 -26.79 -10.79 14.43
N ASP A 43 -27.77 -9.98 14.84
CA ASP A 43 -28.37 -8.89 14.06
C ASP A 43 -27.66 -7.54 14.06
N GLN A 44 -28.05 -6.73 13.07
CA GLN A 44 -27.73 -5.31 12.95
C GLN A 44 -28.44 -4.46 14.01
N LEU A 45 -27.77 -3.42 14.49
CA LEU A 45 -28.42 -2.20 14.99
C LEU A 45 -27.89 -0.98 14.25
N CYS A 46 -28.63 -0.58 13.21
CA CYS A 46 -28.39 0.65 12.47
C CYS A 46 -29.03 1.85 13.17
N PHE A 47 -28.32 2.97 13.29
CA PHE A 47 -28.94 4.28 13.51
C PHE A 47 -28.88 5.14 12.25
N ARG A 48 -29.94 5.93 12.04
CA ARG A 48 -30.31 6.56 10.77
C ARG A 48 -30.02 8.07 10.77
N ILE A 49 -29.46 8.54 9.65
CA ILE A 49 -29.90 9.73 8.86
C ILE A 49 -29.68 11.12 9.48
N TYR A 50 -29.10 12.06 8.71
CA TYR A 50 -29.83 13.22 8.16
C TYR A 50 -29.19 13.71 6.85
N ASN A 51 -30.04 13.96 5.85
CA ASN A 51 -29.67 14.45 4.51
C ASN A 51 -29.62 15.99 4.49
N LEU A 52 -28.97 16.55 3.47
CA LEU A 52 -29.37 17.84 2.88
C LEU A 52 -29.18 17.79 1.35
N GLU A 53 -30.11 18.42 0.63
CA GLU A 53 -30.32 18.26 -0.81
C GLU A 53 -29.64 19.34 -1.67
N GLY A 54 -29.57 19.08 -2.99
CA GLY A 54 -29.66 20.13 -4.01
C GLY A 54 -28.53 20.16 -5.04
N GLY A 55 -28.86 20.22 -6.35
CA GLY A 55 -27.86 20.60 -7.37
C GLY A 55 -27.94 19.99 -8.79
N GLN A 56 -29.13 19.93 -9.39
CA GLN A 56 -29.42 19.88 -10.85
C GLN A 56 -28.32 19.54 -11.88
N ASN A 57 -28.63 18.52 -12.71
CA ASN A 57 -28.03 18.14 -13.99
C ASN A 57 -27.45 19.28 -14.88
N LYS A 58 -26.40 18.94 -15.65
CA LYS A 58 -26.42 19.09 -17.13
C LYS A 58 -25.44 18.16 -17.85
N ARG A 59 -25.95 17.48 -18.88
CA ARG A 59 -25.30 16.44 -19.68
C ARG A 59 -24.96 17.04 -21.06
N TRP A 60 -23.73 16.90 -21.53
CA TRP A 60 -23.36 17.22 -22.91
C TRP A 60 -22.59 16.06 -23.55
N THR A 61 -23.08 15.63 -24.71
CA THR A 61 -22.48 14.59 -25.56
C THR A 61 -22.39 15.11 -26.99
N ARG A 62 -21.22 15.04 -27.63
CA ARG A 62 -21.16 14.85 -29.09
C ARG A 62 -19.89 14.15 -29.57
N LYS A 63 -19.99 13.60 -30.78
CA LYS A 63 -19.10 12.61 -31.40
C LYS A 63 -17.92 13.24 -32.15
N SER A 64 -16.92 12.38 -32.33
CA SER A 64 -15.86 12.35 -33.35
C SER A 64 -16.22 12.81 -34.77
N ILE A 65 -15.24 13.40 -35.48
CA ILE A 65 -15.14 13.39 -36.95
C ILE A 65 -13.69 13.06 -37.38
N THR A 66 -13.60 12.31 -38.48
CA THR A 66 -12.38 11.86 -39.19
C THR A 66 -12.00 12.77 -40.36
N THR A 67 -10.74 12.72 -40.82
CA THR A 67 -10.42 12.88 -42.26
C THR A 67 -9.16 12.11 -42.68
N LYS A 68 -9.17 11.60 -43.93
CA LYS A 68 -8.04 10.94 -44.62
C LYS A 68 -7.45 11.87 -45.69
N ALA A 69 -6.16 11.74 -45.99
CA ALA A 69 -5.54 11.64 -47.34
C ALA A 69 -4.02 11.97 -47.27
N GLY A 70 -3.10 11.36 -48.03
CA GLY A 70 -3.16 10.13 -48.84
C GLY A 70 -2.14 10.06 -50.01
N ARG A 71 -1.54 8.88 -50.28
CA ARG A 71 -0.74 8.47 -51.48
C ARG A 71 0.63 9.21 -51.66
N LYS A 72 1.69 8.75 -52.36
CA LYS A 72 2.07 7.70 -53.37
C LYS A 72 3.51 7.16 -53.01
N VAL A 73 4.16 6.13 -53.62
CA VAL A 73 3.79 4.77 -54.10
C VAL A 73 5.07 4.04 -54.64
N LYS A 74 5.27 2.72 -54.36
CA LYS A 74 6.23 1.74 -55.00
C LYS A 74 7.76 1.97 -54.77
N ASN A 75 8.68 0.98 -54.80
CA ASN A 75 8.73 -0.42 -55.33
C ASN A 75 9.52 -1.40 -54.39
N ASN A 76 9.38 -2.71 -54.64
CA ASN A 76 10.18 -3.87 -54.14
C ASN A 76 11.10 -4.40 -55.30
N PRO A 77 11.94 -5.48 -55.24
CA PRO A 77 11.87 -6.71 -54.40
C PRO A 77 13.24 -7.37 -53.99
N SER A 78 13.21 -8.70 -53.67
CA SER A 78 14.30 -9.71 -53.50
C SER A 78 15.02 -9.75 -52.13
N SER A 79 15.44 -10.90 -51.57
CA SER A 79 15.13 -12.35 -51.81
C SER A 79 15.53 -13.20 -50.57
N LYS A 80 14.93 -14.40 -50.40
CA LYS A 80 15.28 -15.41 -49.35
C LYS A 80 16.30 -16.47 -49.91
N PRO A 81 16.57 -17.62 -49.24
CA PRO A 81 17.51 -17.82 -48.11
C PRO A 81 18.52 -18.97 -48.40
N SER A 82 19.34 -19.38 -47.43
CA SER A 82 19.98 -20.71 -47.45
C SER A 82 20.39 -21.22 -46.05
N ASP A 83 20.00 -22.45 -45.73
CA ASP A 83 20.48 -23.25 -44.59
C ASP A 83 21.93 -23.72 -44.78
N ILE A 84 22.58 -24.15 -43.68
CA ILE A 84 23.60 -25.23 -43.67
C ILE A 84 23.68 -25.80 -42.24
N ARG A 85 23.62 -27.13 -42.12
CA ARG A 85 23.98 -27.92 -40.92
C ARG A 85 25.45 -28.33 -41.01
N ASN A 86 26.09 -28.71 -39.90
CA ASN A 86 27.05 -29.81 -39.87
C ASN A 86 27.21 -30.41 -38.46
N GLU A 87 27.73 -31.63 -38.40
CA GLU A 87 27.63 -32.59 -37.29
C GLU A 87 29.00 -33.02 -36.73
N ILE A 88 28.99 -33.44 -35.45
CA ILE A 88 29.79 -34.53 -34.83
C ILE A 88 31.34 -34.47 -34.86
N LEU A 89 31.98 -34.53 -33.66
CA LEU A 89 32.88 -35.63 -33.28
C LEU A 89 33.14 -35.69 -31.75
N GLU A 90 33.32 -36.90 -31.22
CA GLU A 90 33.71 -37.18 -29.83
C GLU A 90 35.25 -37.14 -29.62
N GLY A 91 35.69 -37.00 -28.38
CA GLY A 91 37.10 -37.15 -28.00
C GLY A 91 37.28 -37.37 -26.50
N SER A 92 37.83 -38.53 -26.11
CA SER A 92 38.05 -38.95 -24.72
C SER A 92 39.50 -38.79 -24.27
N VAL A 93 39.74 -38.19 -23.10
CA VAL A 93 40.97 -38.38 -22.31
C VAL A 93 40.65 -38.32 -20.82
N SER A 94 41.17 -39.28 -20.06
CA SER A 94 41.26 -39.24 -18.60
C SER A 94 42.71 -39.00 -18.19
N THR A 95 42.97 -38.02 -17.33
CA THR A 95 44.22 -37.91 -16.59
C THR A 95 43.99 -37.33 -15.19
N SER A 96 44.55 -38.00 -14.19
CA SER A 96 44.48 -37.64 -12.78
C SER A 96 45.44 -36.49 -12.44
N CYS A 97 44.95 -35.47 -11.73
CA CYS A 97 45.78 -34.55 -10.97
C CYS A 97 45.31 -34.53 -9.50
N THR A 98 46.10 -35.14 -8.62
CA THR A 98 45.93 -35.05 -7.16
C THR A 98 46.21 -33.64 -6.67
N VAL A 99 45.16 -32.92 -6.25
CA VAL A 99 45.30 -31.62 -5.56
C VAL A 99 45.27 -31.85 -4.06
N SER A 100 46.42 -31.62 -3.41
CA SER A 100 46.56 -31.62 -1.96
C SER A 100 45.82 -30.42 -1.34
N ILE A 101 44.65 -30.67 -0.74
CA ILE A 101 43.85 -29.63 -0.08
C ILE A 101 44.50 -29.27 1.27
N ASN A 102 45.03 -28.05 1.37
CA ASN A 102 45.49 -27.48 2.63
C ASN A 102 44.33 -27.43 3.65
N LYS A 103 44.58 -27.96 4.85
CA LYS A 103 43.54 -28.23 5.86
C LYS A 103 43.01 -26.96 6.57
N THR A 104 43.64 -25.81 6.33
CA THR A 104 43.43 -24.56 7.07
C THR A 104 42.30 -23.69 6.48
N GLU A 105 42.30 -23.47 5.16
CA GLU A 105 41.32 -22.59 4.48
C GLU A 105 39.88 -23.11 4.53
N LYS A 106 39.69 -24.43 4.61
CA LYS A 106 38.37 -25.04 4.81
C LYS A 106 37.71 -24.61 6.12
N SER A 107 38.49 -24.32 7.17
CA SER A 107 37.93 -23.99 8.49
C SER A 107 37.34 -22.58 8.55
N GLU A 108 37.93 -21.62 7.85
CA GLU A 108 37.44 -20.23 7.79
C GLU A 108 36.30 -20.08 6.79
N THR A 109 36.42 -20.69 5.59
CA THR A 109 35.32 -20.71 4.61
C THR A 109 34.08 -21.41 5.14
N GLN A 110 34.21 -22.54 5.85
CA GLN A 110 33.07 -23.18 6.52
C GLN A 110 32.51 -22.35 7.67
N LYS A 111 33.34 -21.62 8.44
CA LYS A 111 32.85 -20.69 9.48
C LYS A 111 32.05 -19.53 8.89
N LEU A 112 32.58 -18.87 7.86
CA LEU A 112 31.91 -17.76 7.17
C LEU A 112 30.58 -18.25 6.59
N GLN A 113 30.61 -19.32 5.79
CA GLN A 113 29.42 -19.93 5.20
C GLN A 113 28.39 -20.36 6.26
N TYR A 114 28.82 -20.90 7.42
CA TYR A 114 27.92 -21.28 8.50
C TYR A 114 27.31 -20.08 9.22
N CYS A 115 28.08 -19.01 9.48
CA CYS A 115 27.57 -17.76 10.02
C CYS A 115 26.56 -17.10 9.06
N ASP A 116 26.86 -17.03 7.77
CA ASP A 116 25.98 -16.47 6.75
C ASP A 116 24.68 -17.29 6.63
N ILE A 117 24.79 -18.62 6.66
CA ILE A 117 23.62 -19.52 6.70
C ILE A 117 22.83 -19.31 7.98
N GLN A 118 23.45 -19.22 9.16
CA GLN A 118 22.74 -18.97 10.43
C GLN A 118 22.06 -17.61 10.46
N GLN A 119 22.70 -16.54 9.98
CA GLN A 119 22.10 -15.22 9.84
C GLN A 119 20.93 -15.26 8.86
N THR A 120 21.09 -15.93 7.71
CA THR A 120 20.03 -16.10 6.71
C THR A 120 18.86 -16.91 7.26
N PHE A 121 19.10 -18.00 8.00
CA PHE A 121 18.06 -18.79 8.66
C PHE A 121 17.38 -18.02 9.79
N THR A 122 18.11 -17.20 10.56
CA THR A 122 17.54 -16.37 11.62
C THR A 122 16.66 -15.26 11.04
N LYS A 123 17.17 -14.52 10.05
CA LYS A 123 16.40 -13.52 9.28
C LYS A 123 15.18 -14.14 8.60
N LYS A 124 15.31 -15.33 8.00
CA LYS A 124 14.20 -16.09 7.40
C LYS A 124 13.20 -16.61 8.43
N LYS A 125 13.64 -16.94 9.66
CA LYS A 125 12.79 -17.34 10.78
C LYS A 125 12.03 -16.15 11.38
N GLU A 126 12.65 -14.99 11.51
CA GLU A 126 11.94 -13.75 11.87
C GLU A 126 10.88 -13.38 10.82
N LEU A 127 11.20 -13.55 9.53
CA LEU A 127 10.26 -13.42 8.40
C LEU A 127 9.09 -14.44 8.40
N THR A 128 9.05 -15.43 9.29
CA THR A 128 7.88 -16.32 9.44
C THR A 128 6.78 -15.75 10.34
N ARG A 129 7.07 -14.68 11.09
CA ARG A 129 6.08 -14.05 11.99
C ARG A 129 4.98 -13.38 11.16
N PRO A 130 3.71 -13.45 11.58
CA PRO A 130 2.61 -12.85 10.83
C PRO A 130 2.77 -11.32 10.78
N VAL A 131 2.44 -10.70 9.65
CA VAL A 131 2.49 -9.23 9.52
C VAL A 131 1.09 -8.65 9.39
N THR A 132 0.88 -7.53 10.06
CA THR A 132 -0.30 -6.67 9.94
C THR A 132 0.11 -5.46 9.14
N VAL A 133 -0.42 -5.30 7.93
CA VAL A 133 -0.08 -4.18 7.05
C VAL A 133 -1.17 -3.12 7.17
N ILE A 134 -0.80 -1.92 7.59
CA ILE A 134 -1.72 -0.79 7.79
C ILE A 134 -1.25 0.37 6.92
N ALA A 135 -2.04 0.74 5.92
CA ALA A 135 -1.80 1.97 5.17
C ALA A 135 -2.21 3.19 6.02
N PHE A 136 -1.46 4.28 5.95
CA PHE A 136 -1.76 5.51 6.68
C PHE A 136 -1.31 6.76 5.90
N ASP A 137 -1.89 7.91 6.25
CA ASP A 137 -1.61 9.22 5.65
C ASP A 137 -1.95 10.33 6.68
N ILE A 138 -1.30 11.50 6.55
CA ILE A 138 -1.53 12.65 7.43
C ILE A 138 -1.68 13.97 6.65
N GLU A 139 -2.61 14.81 7.09
CA GLU A 139 -2.65 16.22 6.70
C GLU A 139 -2.04 17.10 7.79
N THR A 140 -1.37 18.19 7.41
CA THR A 140 -0.58 19.03 8.32
C THR A 140 -0.80 20.52 8.07
N THR A 141 -0.43 21.39 9.02
CA THR A 141 -0.50 22.86 8.87
C THR A 141 0.55 23.44 7.92
N GLY A 142 1.49 22.63 7.44
CA GLY A 142 2.64 23.04 6.63
C GLY A 142 3.74 21.97 6.63
N PHE A 143 4.84 22.23 5.93
CA PHE A 143 5.88 21.22 5.66
C PHE A 143 6.96 21.11 6.75
N SER A 144 6.96 21.98 7.76
CA SER A 144 8.01 22.02 8.78
C SER A 144 7.70 21.08 9.93
N ARG A 145 8.16 19.83 9.86
CA ARG A 145 8.06 18.83 10.95
C ARG A 145 8.41 19.35 12.36
N LYS A 146 9.25 20.39 12.49
CA LYS A 146 9.61 21.03 13.78
C LYS A 146 8.63 22.12 14.27
N LYS A 147 7.83 22.72 13.39
CA LYS A 147 6.95 23.87 13.72
C LYS A 147 5.47 23.58 13.47
N ASP A 148 5.19 22.93 12.35
CA ASP A 148 3.85 22.56 11.92
C ASP A 148 3.31 21.37 12.71
N ARG A 149 1.98 21.19 12.63
CA ARG A 149 1.20 20.21 13.39
C ARG A 149 0.38 19.32 12.46
N ILE A 150 0.01 18.13 12.92
CA ILE A 150 -0.94 17.26 12.21
C ILE A 150 -2.38 17.74 12.47
N VAL A 151 -3.24 17.74 11.43
CA VAL A 151 -4.64 18.22 11.47
C VAL A 151 -5.66 17.17 11.03
N GLU A 152 -5.24 16.11 10.32
CA GLU A 152 -6.02 14.91 10.06
C GLU A 152 -5.07 13.71 9.99
N ILE A 153 -5.56 12.55 10.41
CA ILE A 153 -4.87 11.26 10.25
C ILE A 153 -5.87 10.18 9.83
N ALA A 154 -5.43 9.29 8.94
CA ALA A 154 -6.18 8.13 8.49
C ALA A 154 -5.32 6.85 8.56
N PHE A 155 -5.97 5.72 8.84
CA PHE A 155 -5.40 4.37 8.80
C PHE A 155 -6.36 3.39 8.13
N GLN A 156 -5.82 2.37 7.47
CA GLN A 156 -6.55 1.20 6.97
C GLN A 156 -5.72 -0.08 7.17
N ASP A 157 -6.21 -1.01 7.99
CA ASP A 157 -5.73 -2.39 8.02
C ASP A 157 -6.09 -3.11 6.71
N LEU A 158 -5.08 -3.45 5.90
CA LEU A 158 -5.28 -4.05 4.57
C LEU A 158 -5.83 -5.47 4.62
N SER A 159 -5.74 -6.14 5.77
CA SER A 159 -6.35 -7.46 6.01
C SER A 159 -7.75 -7.39 6.64
N GLY A 160 -8.16 -6.21 7.11
CA GLY A 160 -9.44 -5.99 7.74
C GLY A 160 -10.62 -5.92 6.75
N GLY A 161 -11.80 -6.24 7.24
CA GLY A 161 -13.06 -6.09 6.50
C GLY A 161 -13.63 -4.68 6.57
N GLU A 162 -14.95 -4.59 6.72
CA GLU A 162 -15.72 -3.33 6.76
C GLU A 162 -15.24 -2.34 7.86
N ASN A 163 -14.76 -2.87 9.00
CA ASN A 163 -14.23 -2.09 10.12
C ASN A 163 -12.69 -2.02 10.13
N SER A 164 -12.06 -1.94 8.96
CA SER A 164 -10.59 -1.86 8.78
C SER A 164 -10.00 -0.47 9.01
N THR A 165 -10.84 0.57 8.98
CA THR A 165 -10.39 1.96 8.90
C THR A 165 -10.46 2.70 10.24
N PHE A 166 -9.65 3.75 10.35
CA PHE A 166 -9.75 4.80 11.37
C PHE A 166 -9.45 6.14 10.70
N GLN A 167 -10.20 7.19 11.05
CA GLN A 167 -9.95 8.55 10.57
C GLN A 167 -10.39 9.54 11.64
N THR A 168 -9.59 10.58 11.87
CA THR A 168 -10.02 11.72 12.68
C THR A 168 -9.35 13.02 12.24
N LEU A 169 -10.06 14.13 12.40
CA LEU A 169 -9.41 15.44 12.52
C LEU A 169 -8.66 15.53 13.84
N ILE A 170 -7.70 16.43 13.92
CA ILE A 170 -6.91 16.71 15.11
C ILE A 170 -6.89 18.21 15.35
N ASN A 171 -7.04 18.65 16.59
CA ASN A 171 -6.87 20.03 16.98
C ASN A 171 -5.36 20.33 17.12
N PRO A 172 -4.76 21.16 16.25
CA PRO A 172 -3.32 21.44 16.27
C PRO A 172 -2.95 22.51 17.32
N GLU A 173 -3.94 23.11 17.99
CA GLU A 173 -3.79 24.23 18.94
C GLU A 173 -3.10 25.47 18.31
N CYS A 174 -3.16 25.59 16.98
CA CYS A 174 -2.64 26.71 16.20
C CYS A 174 -3.50 27.01 14.96
N TYR A 175 -3.17 28.08 14.24
CA TYR A 175 -3.85 28.47 13.01
C TYR A 175 -3.42 27.59 11.81
N ILE A 176 -4.36 27.22 10.93
CA ILE A 176 -4.10 26.46 9.70
C ILE A 176 -3.99 27.43 8.50
N PRO A 177 -2.79 27.69 7.96
CA PRO A 177 -2.61 28.62 6.84
C PRO A 177 -2.92 28.00 5.46
N ASN A 178 -2.84 26.68 5.34
CA ASN A 178 -2.85 25.92 4.10
C ASN A 178 -4.19 25.20 3.82
N SER A 179 -5.29 25.64 4.42
CA SER A 179 -6.62 25.03 4.27
C SER A 179 -7.14 24.89 2.83
N LEU A 180 -6.56 25.60 1.86
CA LEU A 180 -6.84 25.44 0.42
C LEU A 180 -6.25 24.15 -0.19
N VAL A 181 -5.27 23.53 0.45
CA VAL A 181 -4.64 22.28 -0.01
C VAL A 181 -5.56 21.09 0.30
N HIS A 182 -5.90 20.93 1.58
CA HIS A 182 -6.60 19.74 2.10
C HIS A 182 -8.05 20.02 2.55
N GLY A 183 -8.55 21.24 2.36
CA GLY A 183 -9.94 21.61 2.70
C GLY A 183 -10.29 21.64 4.19
N ILE A 184 -9.32 21.46 5.10
CA ILE A 184 -9.55 21.49 6.56
C ILE A 184 -9.30 22.90 7.07
N THR A 185 -10.32 23.50 7.69
CA THR A 185 -10.26 24.87 8.22
C THR A 185 -10.02 24.90 9.73
N SER A 186 -9.45 26.00 10.23
CA SER A 186 -9.29 26.24 11.68
C SER A 186 -10.61 26.09 12.46
N ARG A 187 -11.77 26.36 11.82
CA ARG A 187 -13.11 26.17 12.42
C ARG A 187 -13.48 24.71 12.60
N MET A 188 -13.06 23.82 11.68
CA MET A 188 -13.34 22.39 11.77
C MET A 188 -12.57 21.74 12.92
N VAL A 189 -11.27 22.03 13.03
CA VAL A 189 -10.39 21.44 14.06
C VAL A 189 -10.59 22.04 15.45
N SER A 190 -11.16 23.24 15.56
CA SER A 190 -11.46 23.90 16.84
C SER A 190 -12.78 23.45 17.47
N ARG A 191 -13.50 22.47 16.89
CA ARG A 191 -14.73 21.95 17.49
C ARG A 191 -14.43 21.20 18.80
N PRO A 192 -15.35 21.20 19.80
CA PRO A 192 -15.11 20.55 21.09
C PRO A 192 -14.90 19.03 21.01
N ASP A 193 -15.41 18.37 19.98
CA ASP A 193 -15.30 16.92 19.75
C ASP A 193 -14.05 16.48 19.00
N VAL A 194 -13.24 17.43 18.49
CA VAL A 194 -11.99 17.11 17.80
C VAL A 194 -10.85 17.00 18.82
N PRO A 195 -10.20 15.82 18.95
CA PRO A 195 -9.18 15.59 19.97
C PRO A 195 -7.90 16.39 19.68
N ARG A 196 -7.17 16.74 20.74
CA ARG A 196 -5.77 17.19 20.62
C ARG A 196 -4.88 15.97 20.50
N MET A 197 -3.69 16.14 19.92
CA MET A 197 -2.75 15.03 19.71
C MET A 197 -2.45 14.22 20.98
N LYS A 198 -2.26 14.88 22.12
CA LYS A 198 -2.00 14.23 23.42
C LYS A 198 -3.10 13.23 23.85
N ASP A 199 -4.35 13.53 23.51
CA ASP A 199 -5.52 12.74 23.88
C ASP A 199 -5.78 11.63 22.84
N LEU A 200 -5.29 11.83 21.61
CA LEU A 200 -5.40 10.92 20.48
C LEU A 200 -4.33 9.83 20.46
N ILE A 201 -3.09 10.09 20.89
CA ILE A 201 -1.99 9.10 20.87
C ILE A 201 -2.36 7.76 21.52
N PRO A 202 -2.96 7.70 22.73
CA PRO A 202 -3.39 6.44 23.32
C PRO A 202 -4.41 5.67 22.46
N ILE A 203 -5.31 6.39 21.78
CA ILE A 203 -6.32 5.81 20.89
C ILE A 203 -5.67 5.24 19.62
N LEU A 204 -4.67 5.94 19.05
CA LEU A 204 -3.90 5.44 17.90
C LEU A 204 -3.10 4.18 18.24
N LEU A 205 -2.42 4.18 19.39
CA LEU A 205 -1.71 3.01 19.89
C LEU A 205 -2.67 1.83 20.08
N GLN A 206 -3.81 2.05 20.75
CA GLN A 206 -4.84 1.02 20.94
C GLN A 206 -5.40 0.50 19.60
N PHE A 207 -5.69 1.39 18.64
CA PHE A 207 -6.16 0.98 17.32
C PHE A 207 -5.14 0.07 16.63
N VAL A 208 -3.87 0.49 16.51
CA VAL A 208 -2.84 -0.28 15.82
C VAL A 208 -2.57 -1.62 16.51
N LEU A 209 -2.44 -1.62 17.84
CA LEU A 209 -2.24 -2.85 18.62
C LEU A 209 -3.44 -3.80 18.52
N SER A 210 -4.68 -3.30 18.45
CA SER A 210 -5.87 -4.15 18.26
C SER A 210 -5.92 -4.88 16.91
N ARG A 211 -5.11 -4.45 15.92
CA ARG A 211 -4.96 -5.15 14.62
C ARG A 211 -3.77 -6.10 14.60
N GLN A 212 -2.85 -5.98 15.54
CA GLN A 212 -1.64 -6.80 15.59
C GLN A 212 -2.02 -8.28 15.70
N LYS A 213 -1.66 -9.05 14.68
CA LYS A 213 -1.74 -10.52 14.73
C LYS A 213 -0.89 -11.03 15.90
N PRO A 214 -1.31 -12.09 16.63
CA PRO A 214 -0.53 -12.66 17.72
C PRO A 214 0.91 -12.96 17.31
N ASP A 215 1.86 -12.54 18.14
CA ASP A 215 3.30 -12.61 17.90
C ASP A 215 3.78 -11.97 16.58
N GLY A 216 2.97 -11.11 15.96
CA GLY A 216 3.22 -10.52 14.65
C GLY A 216 3.86 -9.14 14.66
N TYR A 217 4.34 -8.70 13.49
CA TYR A 217 4.82 -7.34 13.28
C TYR A 217 3.70 -6.40 12.82
N ILE A 218 3.83 -5.13 13.16
CA ILE A 218 3.10 -4.01 12.54
C ILE A 218 3.96 -3.42 11.43
N LEU A 219 3.39 -3.33 10.21
CA LEU A 219 3.99 -2.64 9.08
C LEU A 219 3.09 -1.48 8.65
N LEU A 220 3.50 -0.26 8.98
CA LEU A 220 2.83 0.99 8.64
C LEU A 220 3.32 1.51 7.29
N VAL A 221 2.43 1.68 6.31
CA VAL A 221 2.78 2.09 4.94
C VAL A 221 2.22 3.48 4.66
N ALA A 222 3.07 4.42 4.30
CA ALA A 222 2.67 5.74 3.80
C ALA A 222 3.41 6.08 2.50
N HIS A 223 2.95 7.10 1.77
CA HIS A 223 3.59 7.56 0.55
C HIS A 223 4.46 8.79 0.84
N ASN A 224 5.78 8.67 0.68
CA ASN A 224 6.78 9.62 1.19
C ASN A 224 7.01 9.53 2.73
N ALA A 225 6.58 8.41 3.32
CA ALA A 225 6.62 8.10 4.76
C ALA A 225 7.93 8.51 5.45
N ARG A 226 9.07 8.24 4.80
CA ARG A 226 10.40 8.40 5.41
C ARG A 226 10.79 9.87 5.55
N THR A 227 10.30 10.75 4.67
CA THR A 227 10.67 12.18 4.68
C THR A 227 9.60 13.09 5.26
N PHE A 228 8.33 12.64 5.24
CA PHE A 228 7.19 13.44 5.66
C PHE A 228 6.45 12.84 6.87
N ASP A 229 5.64 11.80 6.66
CA ASP A 229 4.65 11.33 7.63
C ASP A 229 5.26 10.84 8.95
N VAL A 230 6.25 9.95 8.88
CA VAL A 230 6.88 9.37 10.08
C VAL A 230 7.66 10.42 10.88
N PRO A 231 8.45 11.33 10.26
CA PRO A 231 9.01 12.48 10.97
C PRO A 231 8.00 13.41 11.65
N PHE A 232 6.79 13.58 11.09
CA PHE A 232 5.72 14.34 11.76
C PHE A 232 5.16 13.58 12.96
N LEU A 233 4.83 12.29 12.80
CA LEU A 233 4.37 11.43 13.89
C LEU A 233 5.38 11.39 15.05
N LEU A 234 6.67 11.18 14.77
CA LEU A 234 7.72 11.15 15.79
C LEU A 234 7.78 12.45 16.61
N ASN A 235 7.66 13.61 15.96
CA ASN A 235 7.68 14.90 16.65
C ASN A 235 6.40 15.13 17.46
N GLU A 236 5.24 14.70 16.97
CA GLU A 236 3.97 14.81 17.71
C GLU A 236 3.92 13.91 18.95
N PHE A 237 4.42 12.68 18.84
CA PHE A 237 4.63 11.78 19.98
C PHE A 237 5.60 12.41 21.00
N SER A 238 6.76 12.88 20.55
CA SER A 238 7.77 13.51 21.41
C SER A 238 7.25 14.79 22.10
N ARG A 239 6.48 15.64 21.41
CA ARG A 239 5.81 16.82 22.01
C ARG A 239 4.86 16.46 23.15
N CYS A 240 4.24 15.29 23.07
CA CYS A 240 3.27 14.81 24.04
C CYS A 240 3.90 13.88 25.10
N SER A 241 5.23 13.75 25.12
CA SER A 241 5.99 12.84 26.00
C SER A 241 5.62 11.35 25.84
N PHE A 242 5.29 10.93 24.62
CA PHE A 242 5.14 9.52 24.24
C PHE A 242 6.28 9.08 23.32
N ASP A 243 6.64 7.80 23.39
CA ASP A 243 7.51 7.14 22.41
C ASP A 243 6.68 6.36 21.40
N ILE A 244 7.12 6.36 20.12
CA ILE A 244 6.61 5.40 19.14
C ILE A 244 7.20 4.01 19.47
N PRO A 245 6.40 2.93 19.44
CA PRO A 245 6.90 1.57 19.68
C PRO A 245 8.05 1.22 18.73
N GLN A 246 9.15 0.71 19.29
CA GLN A 246 10.40 0.49 18.55
C GLN A 246 10.33 -0.69 17.57
N ASP A 247 9.36 -1.58 17.75
CA ASP A 247 9.05 -2.74 16.91
C ASP A 247 8.11 -2.42 15.74
N TRP A 248 7.60 -1.18 15.64
CA TRP A 248 6.83 -0.73 14.48
C TRP A 248 7.74 -0.51 13.28
N LEU A 249 7.43 -1.22 12.20
CA LEU A 249 8.09 -1.09 10.92
C LEU A 249 7.34 -0.09 10.05
N PHE A 250 8.07 0.76 9.34
CA PHE A 250 7.53 1.75 8.41
C PHE A 250 8.01 1.47 6.99
N LEU A 251 7.10 1.49 6.02
CA LEU A 251 7.44 1.37 4.59
C LEU A 251 7.08 2.66 3.86
N ASP A 252 8.04 3.17 3.09
CA ASP A 252 7.82 4.29 2.17
C ASP A 252 7.50 3.75 0.78
N ASN A 253 6.25 3.91 0.35
CA ASN A 253 5.77 3.43 -0.94
C ASN A 253 6.52 4.07 -2.15
N MET A 254 7.15 5.23 -1.97
CA MET A 254 7.97 5.84 -3.03
C MET A 254 9.19 4.98 -3.40
N ILE A 255 9.69 4.13 -2.49
CA ILE A 255 10.81 3.23 -2.77
C ILE A 255 10.38 2.19 -3.82
N LEU A 256 9.19 1.60 -3.65
CA LEU A 256 8.63 0.64 -4.59
C LEU A 256 8.30 1.30 -5.94
N ALA A 257 7.69 2.49 -5.90
CA ALA A 257 7.39 3.26 -7.11
C ALA A 257 8.67 3.60 -7.92
N ARG A 258 9.79 3.93 -7.27
CA ARG A 258 11.09 4.14 -7.93
C ARG A 258 11.64 2.84 -8.52
N GLN A 259 11.53 1.72 -7.82
CA GLN A 259 11.96 0.41 -8.34
C GLN A 259 11.18 0.06 -9.62
N LEU A 260 9.86 0.27 -9.64
CA LEU A 260 9.05 0.07 -10.85
C LEU A 260 9.45 1.04 -11.96
N MET A 261 9.67 2.32 -11.65
CA MET A 261 10.07 3.34 -12.64
C MET A 261 11.39 3.02 -13.35
N ILE A 262 12.30 2.29 -12.69
CA ILE A 262 13.60 1.88 -13.24
C ILE A 262 13.52 0.55 -14.00
N SER A 263 12.47 -0.26 -13.78
CA SER A 263 12.29 -1.53 -14.50
C SER A 263 12.02 -1.31 -16.00
N SER A 264 12.69 -2.10 -16.84
CA SER A 264 12.78 -1.87 -18.30
C SER A 264 11.45 -1.83 -19.06
N ASP A 265 10.40 -2.44 -18.50
CA ASP A 265 9.07 -2.53 -19.13
C ASP A 265 8.10 -1.41 -18.68
N SER A 266 8.51 -0.56 -17.73
CA SER A 266 7.65 0.46 -17.14
C SER A 266 7.53 1.72 -17.99
N LYS A 267 6.30 2.25 -18.08
CA LYS A 267 6.00 3.56 -18.69
C LYS A 267 5.80 4.66 -17.64
N LEU A 268 6.09 4.38 -16.38
CA LEU A 268 5.93 5.32 -15.29
C LEU A 268 6.96 6.46 -15.42
N SER A 269 6.49 7.70 -15.42
CA SER A 269 7.35 8.90 -15.56
C SER A 269 7.36 9.80 -14.31
N LYS A 270 6.41 9.58 -13.40
CA LYS A 270 6.26 10.32 -12.14
C LYS A 270 5.80 9.34 -11.06
N ILE A 271 6.32 9.52 -9.85
CA ILE A 271 6.10 8.62 -8.71
C ILE A 271 5.24 9.25 -7.60
N SER A 272 4.53 10.35 -7.86
CA SER A 272 3.56 10.89 -6.89
C SER A 272 2.35 9.99 -6.77
N LEU A 273 1.65 10.02 -5.63
CA LEU A 273 0.46 9.20 -5.38
C LEU A 273 -0.60 9.39 -6.50
N GLN A 274 -0.84 10.63 -6.93
CA GLN A 274 -1.71 10.94 -8.07
C GLN A 274 -1.22 10.28 -9.37
N ALA A 275 0.06 10.36 -9.70
CA ALA A 275 0.59 9.79 -10.94
C ALA A 275 0.53 8.26 -10.95
N LEU A 276 0.77 7.63 -9.79
CA LEU A 276 0.61 6.19 -9.61
C LEU A 276 -0.86 5.76 -9.71
N ARG A 277 -1.78 6.53 -9.11
CA ARG A 277 -3.23 6.34 -9.22
C ARG A 277 -3.67 6.38 -10.70
N GLU A 278 -3.19 7.36 -11.45
CA GLU A 278 -3.50 7.55 -12.87
C GLU A 278 -2.87 6.44 -13.73
N TYR A 279 -1.60 6.09 -13.51
CA TYR A 279 -0.90 4.99 -14.17
C TYR A 279 -1.67 3.66 -14.04
N TYR A 280 -2.16 3.35 -12.84
CA TYR A 280 -2.95 2.14 -12.57
C TYR A 280 -4.45 2.26 -12.89
N SER A 281 -4.90 3.40 -13.45
CA SER A 281 -6.32 3.67 -13.73
C SER A 281 -7.23 3.49 -12.49
N ILE A 282 -6.72 3.81 -11.30
CA ILE A 282 -7.45 3.71 -10.04
C ILE A 282 -8.41 4.92 -9.91
N PRO A 283 -9.72 4.71 -9.69
CA PRO A 283 -10.65 5.81 -9.47
C PRO A 283 -10.32 6.53 -8.16
N LEU A 284 -10.38 7.86 -8.17
CA LEU A 284 -10.32 8.65 -6.94
C LEU A 284 -11.67 8.51 -6.20
N VAL A 285 -11.62 8.26 -4.89
CA VAL A 285 -12.81 8.13 -4.03
C VAL A 285 -12.78 9.22 -2.98
N GLY A 286 -13.57 10.27 -3.18
CA GLY A 286 -13.55 11.48 -2.35
C GLY A 286 -12.76 12.62 -3.01
N SER A 287 -12.21 13.53 -2.20
CA SER A 287 -11.30 14.59 -2.65
C SER A 287 -9.86 14.11 -2.53
N ALA A 288 -8.97 14.56 -3.41
CA ALA A 288 -7.53 14.50 -3.15
C ALA A 288 -7.19 15.41 -1.95
N HIS A 289 -6.06 15.14 -1.30
CA HIS A 289 -5.62 15.85 -0.08
C HIS A 289 -6.67 15.73 1.04
N ARG A 290 -7.07 14.48 1.30
CA ARG A 290 -7.85 14.09 2.47
C ARG A 290 -7.34 12.72 2.87
N ALA A 291 -6.81 12.60 4.08
CA ALA A 291 -5.97 11.46 4.45
C ALA A 291 -6.59 10.09 4.11
N MET A 292 -7.90 9.90 4.32
CA MET A 292 -8.56 8.62 3.98
C MET A 292 -8.70 8.37 2.46
N SER A 293 -8.89 9.40 1.64
CA SER A 293 -8.91 9.27 0.16
C SER A 293 -7.55 8.85 -0.38
N ASP A 294 -6.50 9.43 0.21
CA ASP A 294 -5.11 9.14 -0.14
C ASP A 294 -4.65 7.78 0.42
N VAL A 295 -5.08 7.38 1.63
CA VAL A 295 -4.96 5.99 2.14
C VAL A 295 -5.64 4.98 1.22
N MET A 296 -6.90 5.19 0.84
CA MET A 296 -7.62 4.27 -0.05
C MET A 296 -6.95 4.15 -1.42
N SER A 297 -6.39 5.25 -1.94
CA SER A 297 -5.58 5.25 -3.16
C SER A 297 -4.28 4.48 -2.96
N LEU A 298 -3.57 4.73 -1.85
CA LEU A 298 -2.31 4.07 -1.48
C LEU A 298 -2.48 2.55 -1.33
N SER A 299 -3.54 2.09 -0.67
CA SER A 299 -3.83 0.65 -0.49
C SER A 299 -3.94 -0.09 -1.83
N LEU A 300 -4.61 0.51 -2.81
CA LEU A 300 -4.75 -0.05 -4.16
C LEU A 300 -3.45 0.06 -4.96
N ILE A 301 -2.72 1.17 -4.84
CA ILE A 301 -1.42 1.39 -5.49
C ILE A 301 -0.38 0.39 -4.96
N LEU A 302 -0.33 0.17 -3.65
CA LEU A 302 0.58 -0.79 -3.01
C LEU A 302 0.33 -2.19 -3.54
N GLN A 303 -0.93 -2.64 -3.57
CA GLN A 303 -1.32 -3.94 -4.12
C GLN A 303 -0.81 -4.13 -5.56
N ARG A 304 -0.93 -3.09 -6.40
CA ARG A 304 -0.44 -3.12 -7.80
C ARG A 304 1.08 -3.14 -7.87
N LEU A 305 1.76 -2.28 -7.12
CA LEU A 305 3.22 -2.23 -7.06
C LEU A 305 3.82 -3.57 -6.60
N THR A 306 3.26 -4.19 -5.56
CA THR A 306 3.74 -5.51 -5.08
C THR A 306 3.52 -6.61 -6.10
N PHE A 307 2.43 -6.54 -6.87
CA PHE A 307 2.15 -7.51 -7.94
C PHE A 307 3.13 -7.37 -9.11
N ASP A 308 3.30 -6.16 -9.64
CA ASP A 308 4.18 -5.89 -10.78
C ASP A 308 5.65 -6.19 -10.46
N LEU A 309 6.09 -5.82 -9.26
CA LEU A 309 7.46 -6.06 -8.77
C LEU A 309 7.66 -7.48 -8.21
N LYS A 310 6.60 -8.30 -8.15
CA LYS A 310 6.61 -9.67 -7.60
C LYS A 310 7.18 -9.76 -6.17
N LEU A 311 6.80 -8.81 -5.33
CA LEU A 311 7.28 -8.69 -3.95
C LEU A 311 6.34 -9.40 -2.98
N GLU A 312 6.92 -10.13 -2.02
CA GLU A 312 6.17 -10.75 -0.93
C GLU A 312 6.25 -9.91 0.36
N ILE A 313 5.53 -10.30 1.41
CA ILE A 313 5.63 -9.66 2.74
C ILE A 313 7.08 -9.59 3.26
N PRO A 314 7.90 -10.67 3.18
CA PRO A 314 9.36 -10.62 3.34
C PRO A 314 10.08 -9.42 2.72
N ASP A 315 9.81 -9.12 1.45
CA ASP A 315 10.43 -8.02 0.73
C ASP A 315 10.07 -6.65 1.30
N LEU A 316 8.83 -6.51 1.79
CA LEU A 316 8.34 -5.28 2.39
C LEU A 316 8.97 -5.04 3.77
N ILE A 317 9.16 -6.09 4.57
CA ILE A 317 9.89 -6.02 5.83
C ILE A 317 11.34 -5.58 5.58
N GLU A 318 12.04 -6.20 4.61
CA GLU A 318 13.42 -5.84 4.30
C GLU A 318 13.60 -4.40 3.79
N ARG A 319 12.58 -3.84 3.13
CA ARG A 319 12.57 -2.46 2.63
C ARG A 319 12.02 -1.44 3.66
N SER A 320 11.59 -1.90 4.82
CA SER A 320 11.04 -1.07 5.89
C SER A 320 12.15 -0.38 6.72
N PHE A 321 11.75 0.42 7.71
CA PHE A 321 12.64 1.06 8.68
C PHE A 321 11.92 1.27 10.01
N THR A 322 12.69 1.43 11.08
CA THR A 322 12.18 1.74 12.43
C THR A 322 12.22 3.24 12.73
N ALA A 323 11.53 3.65 13.80
CA ALA A 323 11.69 4.99 14.39
C ALA A 323 13.16 5.31 14.72
N SER A 324 13.88 4.34 15.28
CA SER A 324 15.29 4.46 15.66
C SER A 324 16.22 4.79 14.48
N ASP A 325 15.95 4.27 13.28
CA ASP A 325 16.77 4.51 12.09
C ASP A 325 16.70 5.97 11.61
N LEU A 326 15.54 6.61 11.77
CA LEU A 326 15.38 8.04 11.51
C LEU A 326 16.03 8.91 12.58
N ILE A 327 15.99 8.49 13.85
CA ILE A 327 16.57 9.25 14.96
C ILE A 327 18.10 9.27 14.87
N LYS A 328 18.75 8.12 14.59
CA LYS A 328 20.21 8.02 14.42
C LYS A 328 20.72 8.96 13.33
N LYS A 329 20.09 8.92 12.15
CA LYS A 329 20.46 9.74 10.98
C LYS A 329 20.39 11.26 11.18
N ASN A 330 19.71 11.76 12.22
CA ASN A 330 19.70 13.20 12.54
C ASN A 330 20.83 13.61 13.52
N LYS A 331 21.67 12.67 13.96
CA LYS A 331 22.84 12.90 14.84
C LYS A 331 24.19 12.84 14.10
N ASP A 332 24.17 12.28 12.88
CA ASP A 332 25.30 12.19 11.95
C ASP A 332 25.25 13.33 10.91
#